data_AF-E3CVR1-F1
#
_entry.id   AF-E3CVR1-F1
#
_cell.length_a   1.000
_cell.length_b   1.000
_cell.length_c   1.000
_cell.angle_alpha   90.00
_cell.angle_beta   90.00
_cell.angle_gamma   90.00
#
_symmetry.space_group_name_H-M   'P 1'
#
loop_
_entity.id
_entity.type
_entity.pdbx_description
1 polymer ?
#
loop_
_entity_poly.entity_id
_entity_poly.type
_entity_poly.pdbx_seq_one_letter_code
_entity_poly.pdbx_strand_id
1 'polypeptide(L)'
;MEYRILSEMERRSLTLEAAQFVYRLLHVYQIPCSILERALLEAVLLGQMRHAPVDLSDLEGLVDRAFDTEAPGALLHQGGANETSPRWTC
;
A
#
# COMPACT_ATOMS: atom_id res chain seq x y z
N MET A 1 12.87 -6.04 13.81
CA MET A 1 12.95 -5.23 12.58
C MET A 1 13.30 -6.18 11.45
N GLU A 2 12.35 -6.47 10.57
CA GLU A 2 12.61 -7.29 9.38
C GLU A 2 13.18 -6.37 8.28
N TYR A 3 14.34 -6.75 7.72
CA TYR A 3 14.93 -6.01 6.61
C TYR A 3 14.35 -6.54 5.30
N ARG A 4 13.41 -5.79 4.70
CA ARG A 4 12.88 -6.08 3.36
C ARG A 4 13.54 -5.16 2.34
N ILE A 5 14.03 -5.75 1.26
CA ILE A 5 14.52 -5.02 0.09
C ILE A 5 13.52 -5.26 -1.04
N LEU A 6 13.07 -4.19 -1.70
CA LEU A 6 12.22 -4.31 -2.87
C LEU A 6 12.97 -5.02 -4.01
N SER A 7 12.34 -6.03 -4.57
CA SER A 7 12.78 -6.71 -5.78
C SER A 7 12.89 -5.74 -6.95
N GLU A 8 13.60 -6.14 -8.00
CA GLU A 8 13.71 -5.34 -9.23
C GLU A 8 12.34 -5.08 -9.88
N MET A 9 11.43 -6.05 -9.79
CA MET A 9 10.08 -5.95 -10.32
C MET A 9 9.24 -4.93 -9.55
N GLU A 10 9.24 -4.99 -8.22
CA GLU A 10 8.56 -4.00 -7.37
C GLU A 10 9.12 -2.59 -7.60
N ARG A 11 10.45 -2.43 -7.65
CA ARG A 11 11.09 -1.13 -7.88
C ARG A 11 10.74 -0.51 -9.24
N ARG A 12 10.62 -1.32 -10.29
CA ARG A 12 10.24 -0.83 -11.63
C ARG A 12 8.76 -0.46 -11.73
N SER A 13 7.94 -1.06 -10.89
CA SER A 13 6.49 -0.86 -10.90
C SER A 13 6.06 0.36 -10.08
N LEU A 14 6.99 1.02 -9.39
CA LEU A 14 6.73 2.17 -8.53
C LEU A 14 7.50 3.39 -9.02
N THR A 15 6.94 4.58 -8.81
CA THR A 15 7.73 5.81 -8.88
C THR A 15 8.73 5.88 -7.72
N LEU A 16 9.73 6.75 -7.82
CA LEU A 16 10.71 6.95 -6.76
C LEU A 16 10.02 7.37 -5.44
N GLU A 17 9.03 8.24 -5.52
CA GLU A 17 8.27 8.73 -4.37
C GLU A 17 7.47 7.60 -3.71
N ALA A 18 6.78 6.77 -4.49
CA ALA A 18 6.07 5.60 -4.00
C ALA A 18 7.03 4.59 -3.34
N ALA A 19 8.20 4.33 -3.94
CA ALA A 19 9.20 3.45 -3.35
C ALA A 19 9.75 3.99 -2.01
N GLN A 20 9.98 5.30 -1.89
CA GLN A 20 10.38 5.93 -0.61
C GLN A 20 9.28 5.80 0.44
N PHE A 21 8.02 5.90 0.02
CA PHE A 21 6.88 5.71 0.91
C PHE A 21 6.79 4.28 1.46
N VAL A 22 7.08 3.26 0.66
CA VAL A 22 7.18 1.86 1.14
C VAL A 22 8.21 1.71 2.26
N TYR A 23 9.38 2.34 2.13
CA TYR A 23 10.38 2.31 3.20
C TYR A 23 9.91 3.05 4.46
N ARG A 24 9.14 4.15 4.33
CA ARG A 24 8.51 4.81 5.47
C ARG A 24 7.49 3.89 6.15
N LEU A 25 6.66 3.19 5.38
CA LEU A 25 5.70 2.22 5.91
C LEU A 25 6.38 1.09 6.70
N LEU A 26 7.51 0.58 6.20
CA LEU A 26 8.30 -0.47 6.87
C LEU A 26 8.99 0.02 8.14
N HIS A 27 9.65 1.18 8.09
CA HIS A 27 10.57 1.60 9.15
C HIS A 27 9.99 2.61 10.15
N VAL A 28 9.00 3.40 9.74
CA VAL A 28 8.38 4.44 10.57
C VAL A 28 7.04 3.95 11.10
N TYR A 29 6.13 3.58 10.20
CA TYR A 29 4.76 3.24 10.57
C TYR A 29 4.59 1.80 11.05
N GLN A 30 5.58 0.93 10.81
CA GLN A 30 5.59 -0.47 11.24
C GLN A 30 4.29 -1.21 10.87
N ILE A 31 3.77 -0.96 9.67
CA ILE A 31 2.56 -1.62 9.21
C ILE A 31 2.79 -3.14 9.11
N PRO A 32 1.74 -3.97 9.29
CA PRO A 32 1.90 -5.42 9.18
C PRO A 32 2.44 -5.82 7.80
N CYS A 33 3.39 -6.76 7.77
CA CYS A 33 3.99 -7.23 6.52
C CYS A 33 2.94 -7.79 5.54
N SER A 34 1.88 -8.44 6.04
CA SER A 34 0.76 -8.94 5.21
C SER A 34 0.09 -7.84 4.38
N ILE A 35 -0.16 -6.68 5.00
CA ILE A 35 -0.78 -5.51 4.36
C ILE A 35 0.16 -4.95 3.29
N LEU A 36 1.44 -4.79 3.62
CA LEU A 36 2.41 -4.25 2.68
C LEU A 36 2.62 -5.18 1.49
N GLU A 37 2.71 -6.49 1.72
CA GLU A 37 2.84 -7.49 0.66
C GLU A 37 1.67 -7.48 -0.30
N ARG A 38 0.46 -7.38 0.24
CA ARG A 38 -0.77 -7.24 -0.54
C ARG A 38 -0.71 -5.98 -1.42
N ALA A 39 -0.42 -4.84 -0.82
CA ALA A 39 -0.36 -3.56 -1.52
C ALA A 39 0.72 -3.56 -2.62
N LEU A 40 1.90 -4.11 -2.35
CA LEU A 40 2.99 -4.23 -3.33
C LEU A 40 2.63 -5.15 -4.49
N LEU A 41 2.01 -6.30 -4.22
CA LEU A 41 1.54 -7.21 -5.26
C LEU A 41 0.52 -6.51 -6.17
N GLU A 42 -0.43 -5.81 -5.58
CA GLU A 42 -1.47 -5.07 -6.32
C GLU A 42 -0.86 -3.89 -7.11
N ALA A 43 0.12 -3.19 -6.56
CA ALA A 43 0.83 -2.12 -7.26
C ALA A 43 1.62 -2.65 -8.47
N VAL A 44 2.28 -3.81 -8.33
CA VAL A 44 2.98 -4.46 -9.45
C VAL A 44 2.00 -4.83 -10.57
N LEU A 45 0.87 -5.45 -10.22
CA LEU A 45 -0.16 -5.80 -11.20
C LEU A 45 -0.74 -4.56 -11.90
N LEU A 46 -1.03 -3.51 -11.13
CA LEU A 46 -1.55 -2.25 -11.66
C LEU A 46 -0.56 -1.59 -12.62
N GLY A 47 0.72 -1.53 -12.24
CA GLY A 47 1.75 -0.92 -13.07
C GLY A 47 1.98 -1.68 -14.38
N GLN A 48 1.89 -3.02 -14.33
CA GLN A 48 1.91 -3.86 -15.54
C GLN A 48 0.71 -3.60 -16.44
N MET A 49 -0.51 -3.56 -15.88
CA MET A 49 -1.74 -3.31 -16.63
C MET A 49 -1.76 -1.93 -17.30
N ARG A 50 -1.21 -0.91 -16.63
CA ARG A 50 -1.14 0.46 -17.15
C ARG A 50 0.09 0.72 -18.02
N HIS A 51 1.02 -0.22 -18.10
CA HIS A 51 2.34 -0.04 -18.69
C HIS A 51 3.07 1.22 -18.16
N ALA A 52 2.85 1.55 -16.89
CA ALA A 52 3.34 2.76 -16.25
C ALA A 52 3.62 2.49 -14.76
N PRO A 53 4.61 3.15 -14.16
CA PRO A 53 4.86 3.02 -12.73
C PRO A 53 3.69 3.59 -11.92
N VAL A 54 3.38 2.94 -10.80
CA VAL A 54 2.37 3.36 -9.83
C VAL A 54 2.93 4.53 -9.02
N ASP A 55 2.16 5.61 -8.96
CA ASP A 55 2.53 6.80 -8.20
C ASP A 55 2.19 6.66 -6.71
N LEU A 56 2.53 7.69 -5.93
CA LEU A 56 2.30 7.68 -4.48
C LEU A 56 0.81 7.56 -4.15
N SER A 57 -0.05 8.32 -4.83
CA SER A 57 -1.48 8.39 -4.51
C SER A 57 -2.17 7.06 -4.76
N ASP A 58 -1.84 6.40 -5.88
CA ASP A 58 -2.34 5.06 -6.17
C ASP A 58 -1.87 4.05 -5.11
N LEU A 59 -0.59 4.12 -4.69
CA LEU A 59 -0.04 3.23 -3.68
C LEU A 59 -0.70 3.43 -2.29
N GLU A 60 -0.93 4.67 -1.87
CA GLU A 60 -1.64 4.97 -0.61
C GLU A 60 -3.03 4.33 -0.59
N GLY A 61 -3.79 4.46 -1.69
CA GLY A 61 -5.11 3.84 -1.82
C GLY A 61 -5.06 2.30 -1.79
N LEU A 62 -4.02 1.68 -2.36
CA LEU A 62 -3.83 0.23 -2.28
C LEU A 62 -3.53 -0.24 -0.86
N VAL A 63 -2.74 0.53 -0.10
CA VAL A 63 -2.43 0.24 1.31
C VAL A 63 -3.69 0.34 2.17
N ASP A 64 -4.47 1.41 2.02
CA ASP A 64 -5.73 1.58 2.75
C ASP A 64 -6.72 0.45 2.44
N ARG A 65 -6.86 0.07 1.17
CA ARG A 65 -7.70 -1.07 0.77
C ARG A 65 -7.23 -2.41 1.34
N ALA A 66 -5.92 -2.60 1.43
CA ALA A 66 -5.36 -3.81 2.04
C ALA A 66 -5.72 -3.89 3.54
N PHE A 67 -5.71 -2.77 4.26
CA PHE A 67 -6.19 -2.69 5.64
C PHE A 67 -7.68 -3.04 5.78
N ASP A 68 -8.52 -2.56 4.87
CA ASP A 68 -9.96 -2.85 4.90
C ASP A 68 -10.26 -4.33 4.63
N THR A 69 -9.39 -5.01 3.88
CA THR A 69 -9.54 -6.44 3.54
C THR A 69 -9.18 -7.36 4.72
N GLU A 70 -8.21 -6.99 5.57
CA GLU A 70 -7.83 -7.80 6.73
C GLU A 70 -8.69 -7.56 7.98
N ALA A 71 -9.54 -6.53 8.01
CA ALA A 71 -10.53 -6.35 9.07
C ALA A 71 -11.77 -7.23 8.81
N PRO A 72 -11.98 -8.36 9.51
CA PRO A 72 -13.04 -9.33 9.19
C PRO A 72 -14.47 -8.84 9.52
N GLY A 73 -14.67 -7.54 9.78
CA GLY A 73 -15.96 -6.94 10.14
C GLY A 73 -16.38 -5.74 9.29
N ALA A 74 -15.55 -5.26 8.35
CA ALA A 74 -15.83 -4.01 7.63
C ALA A 74 -16.80 -4.17 6.44
N LEU A 75 -17.11 -5.40 6.02
CA LEU A 75 -18.08 -5.68 4.95
C LEU A 75 -19.55 -5.35 5.33
N LEU A 76 -19.82 -4.85 6.54
CA LEU A 76 -21.15 -4.41 6.99
C LEU A 76 -21.30 -2.90 7.20
N HIS A 77 -20.26 -2.09 7.02
CA HIS A 77 -20.36 -0.62 7.11
C HIS A 77 -20.01 0.06 5.77
N GLN A 78 -20.78 -0.23 4.73
CA GLN A 78 -21.05 0.78 3.71
C GLN A 78 -21.96 1.85 4.35
N GLY A 79 -21.36 2.86 4.98
CA GLY A 79 -22.11 3.93 5.60
C GLY A 79 -21.23 5.04 6.16
N GLY A 80 -20.85 6.00 5.31
CA GLY A 80 -20.35 7.31 5.74
C GLY A 80 -18.84 7.47 5.74
N ALA A 81 -18.23 7.54 4.56
CA ALA A 81 -16.87 8.05 4.40
C ALA A 81 -16.84 9.55 4.73
N ASN A 82 -16.36 9.88 5.94
CA ASN A 82 -15.82 11.20 6.24
C ASN A 82 -14.62 11.11 7.21
N GLU A 83 -13.79 10.07 7.05
CA GLU A 83 -12.45 10.02 7.62
C GLU A 83 -11.47 10.28 6.48
N THR A 84 -11.04 11.54 6.34
CA THR A 84 -10.10 12.02 5.33
C THR A 84 -8.65 11.67 5.65
N SER A 85 -8.41 10.85 6.66
CA SER A 85 -7.08 10.54 7.17
C SER A 85 -6.71 9.09 6.85
N PRO A 86 -5.53 8.85 6.25
CA PRO A 86 -5.05 7.49 6.02
C PRO A 86 -4.95 6.71 7.33
N ARG A 87 -5.35 5.43 7.34
CA ARG A 87 -5.43 4.65 8.60
C ARG A 87 -4.07 4.33 9.21
N TRP A 88 -3.00 4.55 8.45
CA TRP A 88 -1.62 4.32 8.83
C TRP A 88 -0.90 5.57 9.39
N THR A 89 -1.55 6.75 9.44
CA THR A 89 -0.97 8.01 9.98
C THR A 89 -1.34 8.31 11.44
N CYS A 90 -1.31 7.31 12.34
CA CYS A 90 -1.60 7.49 13.78
C CYS A 90 -0.97 8.76 14.41
#